data_AF-Q5K6R5-F1
#
_entry.id   AF-Q5K6R5-F1
#
_cell.length_a   1.000
_cell.length_b   1.000
_cell.length_c   1.000
_cell.angle_alpha   90.00
_cell.angle_beta   90.00
_cell.angle_gamma   90.00
#
_symmetry.space_group_name_H-M   'P 1'
#
loop_
_entity.id
_entity.type
_entity.pdbx_description
1 polymer ?
#
loop_
_entity_poly.entity_id
_entity_poly.type
_entity_poly.pdbx_seq_one_letter_code
_entity_poly.pdbx_strand_id
1 'polypeptide(L)'
;AGTSRKRIYWARRIISLKRIQGTMAEAENKPTAEEDLDEDDPNYKAPAQKSVKEIVEADQEDESLRKYKESLLGRIRVNPPFPDDPRNVIVSKLSLVVEGRTDKELDLTGDLSKLKEQVFTIKEGAKYRMKVSFYV
;
A
#
# COMPACT_ATOMS: atom_id res chain seq x y z
N ALA A 1 22.52 17.06 -22.96
CA ALA A 1 21.53 16.07 -22.48
C ALA A 1 21.30 16.32 -20.99
N GLY A 2 20.24 17.06 -20.63
CA GLY A 2 19.96 17.47 -19.26
C GLY A 2 19.37 16.32 -18.43
N THR A 3 20.04 15.93 -17.35
CA THR A 3 19.48 14.99 -16.38
C THR A 3 18.65 15.77 -15.37
N SER A 4 17.33 15.83 -15.58
CA SER A 4 16.40 16.48 -14.66
C SER A 4 16.29 15.68 -13.34
N ARG A 5 16.75 16.26 -12.23
CA ARG A 5 16.64 15.67 -10.87
C ARG A 5 15.23 15.91 -10.33
N LYS A 6 14.26 15.05 -10.64
CA LYS A 6 12.94 15.09 -9.99
C LYS A 6 13.02 14.39 -8.63
N ARG A 7 12.88 15.14 -7.53
CA ARG A 7 12.76 14.59 -6.17
C ARG A 7 11.38 13.94 -6.04
N ILE A 8 11.34 12.62 -5.90
CA ILE A 8 10.07 11.89 -5.72
C ILE A 8 9.66 12.02 -4.25
N TYR A 9 8.71 12.90 -3.95
CA TYR A 9 8.27 13.24 -2.59
C TYR A 9 7.38 12.16 -1.91
N TRP A 10 7.14 11.02 -2.57
CA TRP A 10 6.14 10.05 -2.13
C TRP A 10 6.54 9.25 -0.88
N ALA A 11 7.84 8.94 -0.71
CA ALA A 11 8.34 8.30 0.51
C ALA A 11 8.11 9.15 1.76
N ARG A 12 8.19 10.49 1.63
CA ARG A 12 7.85 11.41 2.72
C ARG A 12 6.36 11.39 3.07
N ARG A 13 5.47 11.29 2.08
CA ARG A 13 4.01 11.27 2.29
C ARG A 13 3.54 9.95 2.95
N ILE A 14 4.08 8.79 2.55
CA ILE A 14 3.78 7.50 3.22
C ILE A 14 4.26 7.50 4.68
N ILE A 15 5.47 7.98 4.95
CA ILE A 15 5.98 8.06 6.33
C ILE A 15 5.20 9.10 7.14
N SER A 16 4.73 10.18 6.52
CA SER A 16 3.87 11.17 7.16
C SER A 16 2.48 10.63 7.50
N LEU A 17 1.85 9.84 6.62
CA LEU A 17 0.56 9.21 6.90
C LEU A 17 0.60 8.28 8.11
N LYS A 18 1.72 7.60 8.34
CA LYS A 18 1.89 6.72 9.51
C LYS A 18 2.11 7.50 10.82
N ARG A 19 2.45 8.79 10.76
CA ARG A 19 2.62 9.69 11.91
C ARG A 19 1.33 10.40 12.31
N ILE A 20 0.36 10.54 11.41
CA ILE A 20 -0.89 11.28 11.64
C ILE A 20 -1.87 10.55 12.58
N GLN A 21 -1.65 9.27 12.92
CA GLN A 21 -2.43 8.61 13.97
C GLN A 21 -2.04 9.01 15.41
N GLY A 22 -1.06 9.90 15.60
CA GLY A 22 -0.73 10.46 16.91
C GLY A 22 -0.43 11.94 16.83
N THR A 23 -1.15 12.74 17.62
CA THR A 23 -0.99 14.19 17.86
C THR A 23 -1.72 15.12 16.88
N MET A 24 -2.86 15.64 17.37
CA MET A 24 -3.50 16.88 16.91
C MET A 24 -2.66 18.06 17.42
N ALA A 25 -2.03 18.83 16.53
CA ALA A 25 -1.59 20.19 16.83
C ALA A 25 -1.48 20.98 15.53
N GLU A 26 -2.16 22.12 15.56
CA GLU A 26 -2.36 23.14 14.53
C GLU A 26 -1.06 23.88 14.13
N ALA A 27 -0.88 24.19 12.83
CA ALA A 27 -0.34 25.47 12.35
C ALA A 27 -0.24 25.54 10.80
N GLU A 28 -0.82 26.64 10.29
CA GLU A 28 -0.54 27.41 9.06
C GLU A 28 -0.55 26.74 7.67
N ASN A 29 -1.65 27.03 6.95
CA ASN A 29 -1.88 26.70 5.54
C ASN A 29 -1.24 27.75 4.61
N LYS A 30 -0.23 27.33 3.83
CA LYS A 30 0.25 28.03 2.64
C LYS A 30 -0.21 27.20 1.42
N PRO A 31 -1.01 27.74 0.49
CA PRO A 31 -1.65 26.93 -0.54
C PRO A 31 -0.58 26.46 -1.53
N THR A 32 -0.28 25.17 -1.50
CA THR A 32 0.52 24.51 -2.54
C THR A 32 -0.47 23.70 -3.34
N ALA A 33 -0.74 24.12 -4.58
CA ALA A 33 -1.67 23.52 -5.52
C ALA A 33 -1.81 22.01 -5.31
N GLU A 34 -2.90 21.64 -4.65
CA GLU A 34 -3.35 20.28 -4.48
C GLU A 34 -4.12 19.98 -5.77
N GLU A 35 -3.53 19.18 -6.66
CA GLU A 35 -4.35 18.46 -7.63
C GLU A 35 -5.23 17.53 -6.79
N ASP A 36 -6.48 17.96 -6.61
CA ASP A 36 -7.58 17.16 -6.08
C ASP A 36 -7.58 15.84 -6.84
N LEU A 37 -7.04 14.79 -6.21
CA LEU A 37 -7.25 13.43 -6.65
C LEU A 37 -8.75 13.21 -6.50
N ASP A 38 -9.41 12.97 -7.63
CA ASP A 38 -10.86 12.90 -7.76
C ASP A 38 -11.53 12.32 -6.51
N GLU A 39 -12.46 13.12 -5.98
CA GLU A 39 -13.30 12.84 -4.81
C GLU A 39 -13.70 11.36 -4.75
N ASP A 40 -13.64 10.79 -3.54
CA ASP A 40 -14.23 9.49 -3.21
C ASP A 40 -15.51 9.27 -4.01
N ASP A 41 -15.59 8.20 -4.81
CA ASP A 41 -16.83 7.86 -5.53
C ASP A 41 -17.99 7.97 -4.53
N PRO A 42 -18.89 8.97 -4.67
CA PRO A 42 -19.85 9.29 -3.64
C PRO A 42 -20.86 8.16 -3.42
N ASN A 43 -20.85 7.15 -4.30
CA ASN A 43 -21.72 5.99 -4.23
C ASN A 43 -21.03 4.75 -3.63
N TYR A 44 -19.73 4.77 -3.37
CA TYR A 44 -19.06 3.65 -2.70
C TYR A 44 -19.45 3.60 -1.22
N LYS A 45 -19.99 2.45 -0.79
CA LYS A 45 -20.30 2.17 0.62
C LYS A 45 -19.41 1.02 1.09
N ALA A 46 -18.56 1.30 2.07
CA ALA A 46 -17.71 0.27 2.67
C ALA A 46 -18.57 -0.88 3.21
N PRO A 47 -18.20 -2.15 2.95
CA PRO A 47 -18.96 -3.30 3.42
C PRO A 47 -18.91 -3.40 4.95
N ALA A 48 -19.91 -4.06 5.52
CA ALA A 48 -19.90 -4.41 6.94
C ALA A 48 -18.69 -5.33 7.23
N GLN A 49 -18.03 -5.10 8.37
CA GLN A 49 -16.92 -5.92 8.80
C GLN A 49 -17.42 -7.33 9.14
N LYS A 50 -16.81 -8.34 8.51
CA LYS A 50 -17.03 -9.76 8.80
C LYS A 50 -15.69 -10.47 8.84
N SER A 51 -15.52 -11.37 9.80
CA SER A 51 -14.33 -12.20 9.90
C SER A 51 -14.33 -13.30 8.83
N VAL A 52 -13.14 -13.79 8.47
CA VAL A 52 -13.01 -14.89 7.51
C VAL A 52 -13.76 -16.14 7.99
N LYS A 53 -13.78 -16.40 9.29
CA LYS A 53 -14.49 -17.55 9.88
C LYS A 53 -16.00 -17.46 9.65
N GLU A 54 -16.61 -16.31 9.96
CA GLU A 54 -18.05 -16.09 9.76
C GLU A 54 -18.43 -16.20 8.27
N ILE A 55 -17.57 -15.73 7.36
CA ILE A 55 -17.81 -15.85 5.91
C ILE A 55 -17.79 -17.32 5.48
N VAL A 56 -16.92 -18.15 6.05
CA VAL A 56 -16.79 -19.58 5.73
C VAL A 56 -17.93 -20.41 6.33
N GLU A 57 -18.40 -20.05 7.53
CA GLU A 57 -19.49 -20.73 8.24
C GLU A 57 -20.87 -20.38 7.66
N ALA A 58 -21.03 -19.21 7.06
CA ALA A 58 -22.25 -18.86 6.34
C ALA A 58 -22.49 -19.80 5.14
N ASP A 59 -23.75 -20.19 4.91
CA ASP A 59 -24.20 -20.93 3.72
C ASP A 59 -23.44 -22.26 3.49
N GLN A 60 -23.10 -22.96 4.58
CA GLN A 60 -22.29 -24.17 4.52
C GLN A 60 -23.04 -25.36 3.88
N GLU A 61 -24.36 -25.29 3.85
CA GLU A 61 -25.24 -26.20 3.12
C GLU A 61 -25.17 -26.04 1.59
N ASP A 62 -24.64 -24.92 1.07
CA ASP A 62 -24.54 -24.66 -0.37
C ASP A 62 -23.17 -25.07 -0.92
N GLU A 63 -23.15 -26.15 -1.71
CA GLU A 63 -21.92 -26.67 -2.33
C GLU A 63 -21.25 -25.68 -3.28
N SER A 64 -22.04 -24.87 -4.01
CA SER A 64 -21.52 -23.90 -4.98
C SER A 64 -20.83 -22.75 -4.27
N LEU A 65 -21.45 -22.21 -3.21
CA LEU A 65 -20.87 -21.14 -2.40
C LEU A 65 -19.62 -21.61 -1.66
N ARG A 66 -19.60 -22.86 -1.19
CA ARG A 66 -18.39 -23.44 -0.58
C ARG A 66 -17.21 -23.50 -1.56
N LYS A 67 -17.43 -24.00 -2.78
CA LYS A 67 -16.38 -24.03 -3.82
C LYS A 67 -15.92 -22.62 -4.22
N TYR A 68 -16.84 -21.66 -4.27
CA TYR A 68 -16.52 -20.26 -4.55
C TYR A 68 -15.66 -19.63 -3.43
N LYS A 69 -16.02 -19.85 -2.16
CA LYS A 69 -15.23 -19.38 -1.02
C LYS A 69 -13.84 -20.03 -0.98
N GLU A 70 -13.75 -21.32 -1.26
CA GLU A 70 -12.46 -22.03 -1.34
C GLU A 70 -11.58 -21.55 -2.50
N SER A 71 -12.15 -21.18 -3.65
CA SER A 71 -11.35 -20.67 -4.78
C SER A 71 -10.76 -19.28 -4.51
N LEU A 72 -11.48 -18.44 -3.75
CA LEU A 72 -11.03 -17.09 -3.39
C LEU A 72 -10.07 -17.08 -2.19
N LEU A 73 -10.41 -17.81 -1.13
CA LEU A 73 -9.62 -17.84 0.11
C LEU A 73 -8.49 -18.88 0.06
N GLY A 74 -8.53 -19.76 -0.93
CA GLY A 74 -7.65 -20.93 -1.02
C GLY A 74 -7.89 -21.91 0.12
N ARG A 75 -6.95 -22.85 0.28
CA ARG A 75 -6.85 -23.65 1.51
C ARG A 75 -6.36 -22.72 2.61
N ILE A 76 -7.28 -22.21 3.42
CA ILE A 76 -7.08 -21.27 4.52
C ILE A 76 -5.82 -21.67 5.32
N ARG A 77 -4.66 -21.09 4.99
CA ARG A 77 -3.46 -21.16 5.83
C ARG A 77 -3.54 -19.95 6.73
N VAL A 78 -4.23 -20.09 7.87
CA VAL A 78 -4.29 -19.09 8.95
C VAL A 78 -2.93 -18.93 9.66
N ASN A 79 -1.82 -19.28 9.01
CA ASN A 79 -0.51 -19.11 9.60
C ASN A 79 0.04 -17.77 9.10
N PRO A 80 0.01 -16.72 9.91
CA PRO A 80 0.55 -15.44 9.51
C PRO A 80 2.01 -15.64 9.09
N PRO A 81 2.47 -15.04 7.98
CA PRO A 81 3.86 -15.15 7.55
C PRO A 81 4.84 -14.61 8.60
N PHE A 82 4.36 -13.78 9.53
CA PHE A 82 5.08 -13.26 10.68
C PHE A 82 4.23 -13.47 11.95
N PRO A 83 4.44 -14.55 12.71
CA PRO A 83 3.62 -14.87 13.89
C PRO A 83 3.78 -13.87 15.04
N ASP A 84 4.88 -13.10 15.05
CA ASP A 84 5.18 -12.12 16.09
C ASP A 84 4.66 -10.71 15.78
N ASP A 85 4.21 -10.43 14.53
CA ASP A 85 3.68 -9.11 14.16
C ASP A 85 2.14 -9.15 14.19
N PRO A 86 1.48 -8.33 15.04
CA PRO A 86 0.02 -8.34 15.19
C PRO A 86 -0.72 -7.67 14.02
N ARG A 87 -0.03 -7.19 12.98
CA ARG A 87 -0.65 -6.47 11.86
C ARG A 87 -1.24 -7.43 10.83
N ASN A 88 -2.48 -7.15 10.41
CA ASN A 88 -3.14 -7.86 9.32
C ASN A 88 -2.52 -7.62 7.94
N VAL A 89 -1.82 -6.50 7.75
CA VAL A 89 -1.16 -6.19 6.48
C VAL A 89 0.22 -5.62 6.77
N ILE A 90 1.24 -6.27 6.22
CA ILE A 90 2.65 -5.88 6.39
C ILE A 90 3.20 -5.54 5.01
N VAL A 91 3.34 -4.25 4.73
CA VAL A 91 3.97 -3.79 3.49
C VAL A 91 5.47 -4.02 3.60
N SER A 92 6.00 -4.90 2.75
CA SER A 92 7.41 -5.28 2.80
C SER A 92 8.28 -4.41 1.93
N LYS A 93 7.87 -4.17 0.68
CA LYS A 93 8.69 -3.43 -0.29
C LYS A 93 7.85 -2.55 -1.21
N LEU A 94 8.42 -1.42 -1.59
CA LEU A 94 7.93 -0.58 -2.68
C LEU A 94 9.01 -0.48 -3.75
N SER A 95 8.72 -0.93 -4.96
CA SER A 95 9.67 -0.91 -6.07
C SER A 95 9.20 0.01 -7.18
N LEU A 96 10.12 0.84 -7.67
CA LEU A 96 9.94 1.64 -8.87
C LEU A 96 10.49 0.87 -10.06
N VAL A 97 9.58 0.46 -10.95
CA VAL A 97 9.88 -0.30 -12.16
C VAL A 97 9.91 0.68 -13.33
N VAL A 98 11.05 0.80 -14.02
CA VAL A 98 11.21 1.70 -15.17
C VAL A 98 11.67 0.89 -16.37
N GLU A 99 11.01 1.08 -17.52
CA GLU A 99 11.38 0.34 -18.73
C GLU A 99 12.84 0.64 -19.14
N GLY A 100 13.60 -0.43 -19.42
CA GLY A 100 15.00 -0.32 -19.85
C GLY A 100 16.01 0.01 -18.75
N ARG A 101 15.65 -0.11 -17.47
CA ARG A 101 16.56 0.04 -16.32
C ARG A 101 16.30 -1.02 -15.26
N THR A 102 17.28 -1.25 -14.39
CA THR A 102 17.11 -2.07 -13.19
C THR A 102 16.17 -1.37 -12.21
N ASP A 103 15.21 -2.13 -11.68
CA ASP A 103 14.24 -1.66 -10.70
C ASP A 103 14.92 -1.11 -9.44
N LYS A 104 14.32 -0.08 -8.86
CA LYS A 104 14.78 0.49 -7.60
C LYS A 104 13.82 0.11 -6.49
N GLU A 105 14.30 -0.69 -5.54
CA GLU A 105 13.51 -1.18 -4.41
C GLU A 105 13.73 -0.34 -3.15
N LEU A 106 12.64 -0.11 -2.42
CA LEU A 106 12.60 0.43 -1.06
C LEU A 106 12.12 -0.67 -0.13
N ASP A 107 12.96 -1.06 0.82
CA ASP A 107 12.56 -1.96 1.90
C ASP A 107 11.85 -1.17 3.00
N LEU A 108 10.58 -1.50 3.25
CA LEU A 108 9.72 -0.83 4.22
C LEU A 108 9.67 -1.55 5.58
N THR A 109 10.34 -2.70 5.70
CA THR A 109 10.43 -3.46 6.97
C THR A 109 11.56 -2.97 7.88
N GLY A 110 12.57 -2.32 7.32
CA GLY A 110 13.73 -1.79 8.03
C GLY A 110 13.57 -0.37 8.56
N ASP A 111 14.69 0.36 8.65
CA ASP A 111 14.73 1.73 9.16
C ASP A 111 14.17 2.75 8.15
N LEU A 112 12.97 3.24 8.44
CA LEU A 112 12.23 4.24 7.66
C LEU A 112 12.99 5.57 7.51
N SER A 113 13.95 5.87 8.39
CA SER A 113 14.73 7.12 8.33
C SER A 113 15.60 7.16 7.08
N LYS A 114 16.20 6.01 6.72
CA LYS A 114 17.07 5.85 5.54
C LYS A 114 16.31 6.03 4.22
N LEU A 115 15.01 5.75 4.22
CA LEU A 115 14.17 5.89 3.04
C LEU A 115 13.88 7.35 2.69
N LYS A 116 13.92 8.27 3.68
CA LYS A 116 13.72 9.71 3.43
C LYS A 116 14.88 10.34 2.66
N GLU A 117 16.06 9.76 2.79
CA GLU A 117 17.29 10.22 2.16
C GLU A 117 17.48 9.64 0.76
N GLN A 118 16.81 8.52 0.45
CA GLN A 118 16.86 7.94 -0.88
C GLN A 118 16.14 8.82 -1.90
N VAL A 119 16.92 9.33 -2.85
CA VAL A 119 16.42 10.09 -4.00
C VAL A 119 16.48 9.22 -5.24
N PHE A 120 15.34 9.10 -5.91
CA PHE A 120 15.21 8.37 -7.17
C PHE A 120 15.33 9.33 -8.34
N THR A 121 16.30 9.08 -9.22
CA THR A 121 16.44 9.84 -10.47
C THR A 121 15.80 9.07 -11.61
N ILE A 122 14.69 9.58 -12.14
CA ILE A 122 14.01 9.05 -13.32
C ILE A 122 14.30 9.97 -14.51
N LYS A 123 14.52 9.39 -15.69
CA LYS A 123 14.63 10.18 -16.92
C LYS A 123 13.26 10.80 -17.23
N GLU A 124 13.26 12.05 -17.66
CA GLU A 124 12.05 12.70 -18.14
C GLU A 124 11.48 11.94 -19.36
N GLY A 125 10.15 11.77 -19.39
CA GLY A 125 9.47 10.97 -20.41
C GLY A 125 9.59 9.45 -20.25
N ALA A 126 10.25 8.94 -19.21
CA ALA A 126 10.33 7.50 -18.98
C ALA A 126 9.00 6.95 -18.45
N LYS A 127 8.53 5.83 -19.02
CA LYS A 127 7.40 5.07 -18.49
C LYS A 127 7.83 4.31 -17.24
N TYR A 128 7.07 4.47 -16.17
CA TYR A 128 7.33 3.81 -14.90
C TYR A 128 6.05 3.20 -14.33
N ARG A 129 6.23 2.17 -13.49
CA ARG A 129 5.19 1.53 -12.70
C ARG A 129 5.66 1.41 -11.26
N MET A 130 4.72 1.46 -10.34
CA MET A 130 4.97 1.14 -8.94
C MET A 130 4.55 -0.29 -8.67
N LYS A 131 5.40 -1.02 -7.95
CA LYS A 131 5.10 -2.36 -7.46
C LYS A 131 5.11 -2.32 -5.94
N VAL A 132 3.98 -2.69 -5.34
CA VAL A 132 3.85 -2.85 -3.89
C VAL A 132 3.93 -4.34 -3.57
N SER A 133 4.83 -4.71 -2.67
CA SER A 133 4.92 -6.07 -2.12
C SER A 133 4.48 -6.01 -0.67
N PHE A 134 3.56 -6.90 -0.29
CA PHE A 134 3.01 -6.95 1.04
C PHE A 134 2.63 -8.38 1.41
N TYR A 135 2.46 -8.58 2.72
CA TYR A 135 1.96 -9.80 3.32
C TYR A 135 0.62 -9.52 3.99
N VAL A 136 -0.25 -10.52 3.99
CA VAL A 136 -1.57 -10.55 4.64
C VAL A 136 -1.64 -11.82 5.48
#